data_AF-E7CGQ4-F1
#
_entry.id   AF-E7CGQ4-F1
#
_cell.length_a   1.000
_cell.length_b   1.000
_cell.length_c   1.000
_cell.angle_alpha   90.00
_cell.angle_beta   90.00
_cell.angle_gamma   90.00
#
_symmetry.space_group_name_H-M   'P 1'
#
loop_
_entity.id
_entity.type
_entity.pdbx_description
1 polymer ?
#
loop_
_entity_poly.entity_id
_entity_poly.type
_entity_poly.pdbx_seq_one_letter_code
_entity_poly.pdbx_strand_id
1 'polypeptide(L)'
;MYGKLIAIFICSSTMFKMRQLLLQKHKRELSEYKAIGMIQDHLSLLYQAIQRNTRIITKVLIRLFTLLKKNGRKSHRYEKKTIFDIMGVVYEYNGLRKQKKAA
;
A
#
# COMPACT_ATOMS: atom_id res chain seq x y z
N MET A 1 25.33 9.21 7.26
CA MET A 1 24.07 9.35 8.04
C MET A 1 22.93 9.94 7.21
N TYR A 2 23.12 11.04 6.47
CA TYR A 2 22.07 11.71 5.69
C TYR A 2 21.34 10.85 4.65
N GLY A 3 22.03 9.98 3.91
CA GLY A 3 21.39 9.13 2.90
C GLY A 3 20.31 8.19 3.48
N LYS A 4 20.49 7.69 4.71
CA LYS A 4 19.48 6.87 5.39
C LYS A 4 18.23 7.68 5.76
N LEU A 5 18.41 8.91 6.25
CA LEU A 5 17.30 9.80 6.57
C LEU A 5 16.49 10.16 5.32
N ILE A 6 17.17 10.46 4.21
CA ILE A 6 16.52 10.76 2.93
C ILE A 6 15.71 9.54 2.44
N ALA A 7 16.29 8.33 2.51
CA ALA A 7 15.58 7.12 2.12
C ALA A 7 14.33 6.87 2.98
N ILE A 8 14.42 7.04 4.30
CA ILE A 8 13.27 6.91 5.22
C ILE A 8 12.20 7.94 4.87
N PHE A 9 12.59 9.18 4.61
CA PHE A 9 11.66 10.25 4.25
C PHE A 9 10.92 9.94 2.94
N ILE A 10 11.64 9.53 1.89
CA ILE A 10 11.06 9.15 0.60
C ILE A 10 10.12 7.94 0.76
N CYS A 11 10.53 6.91 1.49
CA CYS A 11 9.71 5.72 1.77
C CYS A 11 8.41 6.09 2.47
N SER A 12 8.49 6.87 3.57
CA SER A 12 7.30 7.27 4.34
C SER A 12 6.36 8.14 3.52
N SER A 13 6.88 9.13 2.80
CA SER A 13 6.07 9.99 1.94
C SER A 13 5.35 9.19 0.85
N THR A 14 6.07 8.27 0.20
CA THR A 14 5.52 7.39 -0.84
C THR A 14 4.45 6.46 -0.25
N MET A 15 4.72 5.82 0.89
CA MET A 15 3.76 4.95 1.58
C MET A 15 2.45 5.70 1.86
N PHE A 16 2.56 6.89 2.46
CA PHE A 16 1.42 7.70 2.83
C PHE A 16 0.56 8.05 1.61
N LYS A 17 1.19 8.52 0.53
CA LYS A 17 0.48 8.86 -0.71
C LYS A 17 -0.13 7.66 -1.42
N MET A 18 0.60 6.54 -1.54
CA MET A 18 0.08 5.32 -2.16
C MET A 18 -1.14 4.78 -1.41
N ARG A 19 -1.11 4.80 -0.08
CA ARG A 19 -2.23 4.39 0.77
C ARG A 19 -3.43 5.32 0.62
N GLN A 20 -3.22 6.64 0.62
CA GLN A 20 -4.28 7.62 0.41
C GLN A 20 -4.96 7.39 -0.96
N LEU A 21 -4.18 7.20 -2.02
CA LEU A 21 -4.68 6.95 -3.37
C LEU A 21 -5.46 5.63 -3.47
N LEU A 22 -4.97 4.56 -2.84
CA LEU A 22 -5.68 3.27 -2.83
C LEU A 22 -7.01 3.33 -2.08
N LEU A 23 -7.06 4.07 -0.98
CA LEU A 23 -8.29 4.27 -0.23
C LEU A 23 -9.31 5.07 -1.05
N GLN A 24 -8.90 6.16 -1.69
CA GLN A 24 -9.79 7.00 -2.50
C GLN A 24 -10.30 6.28 -3.76
N LYS A 25 -9.42 5.60 -4.50
CA LYS A 25 -9.78 5.00 -5.80
C LYS A 25 -10.42 3.62 -5.69
N HIS A 26 -10.02 2.83 -4.70
CA HIS A 26 -10.41 1.42 -4.60
C HIS A 26 -11.06 1.06 -3.27
N LYS A 27 -11.22 2.02 -2.34
CA LYS A 27 -11.74 1.77 -0.98
C LYS A 27 -11.06 0.56 -0.33
N ARG A 28 -9.72 0.48 -0.43
CA ARG A 28 -8.93 -0.64 0.14
C ARG A 28 -7.95 -0.16 1.20
N GLU A 29 -7.91 -0.89 2.31
CA GLU A 29 -6.89 -0.70 3.33
C GLU A 29 -5.57 -1.38 2.94
N LEU A 30 -4.51 -0.60 3.02
CA LEU A 30 -3.12 -1.05 2.85
C LEU A 30 -2.47 -1.19 4.23
N SER A 31 -1.70 -2.26 4.46
CA SER A 31 -0.88 -2.41 5.66
C SER A 31 0.36 -1.52 5.59
N GLU A 32 0.60 -0.69 6.60
CA GLU A 32 1.74 0.23 6.67
C GLU A 32 3.08 -0.51 6.58
N TYR A 33 3.28 -1.49 7.47
CA TYR A 33 4.51 -2.26 7.53
C TYR A 33 4.80 -3.00 6.21
N LYS A 34 3.77 -3.63 5.64
CA LYS A 34 3.91 -4.37 4.38
C LYS A 34 4.20 -3.42 3.21
N ALA A 35 3.57 -2.26 3.18
CA ALA A 35 3.80 -1.25 2.16
C ALA A 35 5.23 -0.70 2.22
N ILE A 36 5.74 -0.38 3.42
CA ILE A 36 7.12 0.09 3.59
C ILE A 36 8.12 -0.92 3.04
N GLY A 37 7.99 -2.20 3.40
CA GLY A 37 8.90 -3.24 2.87
C GLY A 37 8.87 -3.29 1.34
N MET A 38 7.68 -3.33 0.74
CA MET A 38 7.54 -3.34 -0.72
C MET A 38 8.12 -2.08 -1.39
N ILE A 39 7.99 -0.91 -0.76
CA ILE A 39 8.53 0.35 -1.29
C ILE A 39 10.06 0.38 -1.16
N GLN A 40 10.61 -0.12 -0.04
CA GLN A 40 12.05 -0.25 0.16
C GLN A 40 12.70 -1.12 -0.91
N ASP A 41 12.06 -2.26 -1.27
CA ASP A 41 12.54 -3.14 -2.34
C ASP A 41 12.60 -2.42 -3.71
N HIS A 42 11.71 -1.47 -3.95
CA HIS A 42 11.63 -0.71 -5.21
C HIS A 42 12.48 0.56 -5.23
N LEU A 43 13.14 0.91 -4.13
CA LEU A 43 13.85 2.18 -3.99
C LEU A 43 15.07 2.27 -4.92
N SER A 44 15.75 1.16 -5.14
CA SER A 44 16.86 1.04 -6.11
C SER A 44 16.39 1.28 -7.55
N LEU A 45 15.27 0.68 -7.95
CA LEU A 45 14.65 0.87 -9.25
C LEU A 45 14.18 2.31 -9.46
N LEU A 46 13.66 2.93 -8.41
CA LEU A 46 13.23 4.33 -8.44
C LEU A 46 14.43 5.27 -8.61
N TYR A 47 15.53 5.01 -7.92
CA TYR A 47 16.78 5.77 -8.07
C TYR A 47 17.33 5.68 -9.51
N GLN A 48 17.37 4.47 -10.10
CA GLN A 48 17.78 4.28 -11.50
C GLN A 48 16.84 4.99 -12.48
N ALA A 49 15.53 4.99 -12.21
CA ALA A 49 14.55 5.66 -13.05
C ALA A 49 14.72 7.18 -13.05
N ILE A 50 15.04 7.77 -11.88
CA ILE A 50 15.29 9.21 -11.72
C ILE A 50 16.44 9.68 -12.60
N GLN A 51 17.51 8.89 -12.69
CA GLN A 51 18.68 9.24 -13.51
C GLN A 51 18.43 9.23 -15.01
N ARG A 52 17.35 8.58 -15.49
CA ARG A 52 17.11 8.38 -16.92
C ARG A 52 16.09 9.34 -17.51
N ASN A 53 14.81 9.21 -17.15
CA ASN A 53 13.72 9.97 -17.76
C ASN A 53 12.43 9.91 -16.92
N THR A 54 11.64 10.98 -16.93
CA THR A 54 10.33 11.10 -16.27
C THR A 54 9.32 10.02 -16.71
N ARG A 55 9.38 9.59 -17.97
CA ARG A 55 8.54 8.49 -18.49
C ARG A 55 8.84 7.13 -17.84
N ILE A 56 10.08 6.90 -17.43
CA ILE A 56 10.47 5.64 -16.77
C ILE A 56 10.05 5.70 -15.29
N ILE A 57 10.22 6.86 -14.65
CA ILE A 57 9.77 7.09 -13.27
C ILE A 57 8.27 6.81 -13.15
N THR A 58 7.45 7.37 -14.03
CA THR A 58 6.00 7.15 -14.03
C THR A 58 5.64 5.68 -14.22
N LYS A 59 6.31 4.96 -15.13
CA LYS A 59 6.11 3.50 -15.30
C LYS A 59 6.46 2.71 -14.03
N VAL A 60 7.57 3.03 -13.36
CA VAL A 60 7.97 2.38 -12.11
C VAL A 60 6.97 2.65 -11.00
N LEU A 61 6.51 3.90 -10.85
CA LEU A 61 5.50 4.27 -9.85
C LEU A 61 4.15 3.57 -10.09
N ILE A 62 3.71 3.47 -11.35
CA ILE A 62 2.49 2.74 -11.71
C ILE A 62 2.64 1.26 -11.36
N ARG A 63 3.79 0.64 -11.70
CA ARG A 63 4.06 -0.75 -11.36
C ARG A 63 4.05 -0.97 -9.85
N LEU A 64 4.71 -0.10 -9.09
CA LEU A 64 4.70 -0.14 -7.62
C LEU A 64 3.26 -0.04 -7.08
N PHE A 65 2.45 0.88 -7.61
CA PHE A 65 1.05 1.02 -7.22
C PHE A 65 0.24 -0.26 -7.49
N THR A 66 0.43 -0.89 -8.65
CA THR A 66 -0.26 -2.15 -8.98
C THR A 66 0.15 -3.31 -8.06
N LEU A 67 1.44 -3.38 -7.68
CA LEU A 67 1.95 -4.38 -6.74
C LEU A 67 1.38 -4.16 -5.34
N LEU A 68 1.37 -2.92 -4.84
CA LEU A 68 0.77 -2.56 -3.56
C LEU A 68 -0.73 -2.87 -3.55
N LYS A 69 -1.45 -2.59 -4.64
CA LYS A 69 -2.88 -2.92 -4.78
C LYS A 69 -3.12 -4.43 -4.65
N LYS A 70 -2.27 -5.26 -5.27
CA LYS A 70 -2.43 -6.72 -5.29
C LYS A 70 -2.03 -7.36 -3.96
N ASN A 71 -0.88 -6.96 -3.41
CA ASN A 71 -0.24 -7.69 -2.32
C ASN A 71 -0.32 -6.96 -0.97
N GLY A 72 -0.51 -5.65 -0.97
CA GLY A 72 -0.43 -4.84 0.24
C GLY A 72 -1.72 -4.75 1.06
N ARG A 73 -2.79 -5.46 0.65
CA ARG A 73 -4.07 -5.47 1.36
C ARG A 73 -3.83 -5.82 2.84
N LYS A 74 -4.38 -4.99 3.72
CA LYS A 74 -4.30 -5.22 5.16
C LYS A 74 -5.06 -6.50 5.51
N SER A 75 -4.42 -7.37 6.29
CA SER A 75 -5.09 -8.51 6.88
C SER A 75 -6.05 -8.01 7.95
N HIS A 76 -7.26 -8.54 7.93
CA HIS A 76 -8.24 -8.30 8.97
C HIS A 76 -8.09 -9.40 10.01
N ARG A 77 -7.88 -9.02 11.28
CA ARG A 77 -7.84 -10.01 12.37
C ARG A 77 -9.27 -10.34 12.72
N TYR A 78 -9.59 -11.64 12.75
CA TYR A 78 -10.91 -12.14 13.11
C TYR A 78 -11.43 -11.46 14.39
N GLU A 79 -12.68 -10.98 14.33
CA GLU A 79 -13.41 -10.26 15.40
C GLU A 79 -12.89 -8.87 15.81
N LYS A 80 -11.81 -8.34 15.22
CA LYS A 80 -11.30 -7.01 15.56
C LYS A 80 -11.64 -5.99 14.48
N LYS A 81 -12.50 -5.02 14.83
CA LYS A 81 -12.85 -3.90 13.95
C LYS A 81 -11.62 -3.01 13.68
N THR A 82 -11.39 -2.62 12.43
CA THR A 82 -10.42 -1.57 12.10
C THR A 82 -11.03 -0.19 12.35
N ILE A 83 -10.17 0.83 12.39
CA ILE A 83 -10.59 2.24 12.49
C ILE A 83 -11.57 2.59 11.36
N PHE A 84 -11.38 2.00 10.19
CA PHE A 84 -12.26 2.25 9.06
C PHE A 84 -13.58 1.47 9.12
N ASP A 85 -13.61 0.29 9.73
CA ASP A 85 -14.87 -0.41 10.05
C ASP A 85 -15.73 0.43 11.00
N ILE A 86 -15.12 1.18 11.93
CA ILE A 86 -15.81 2.12 12.83
C ILE A 86 -16.32 3.33 12.03
N MET A 87 -15.52 3.85 11.10
CA MET A 87 -15.92 4.97 10.22
C MET A 87 -16.89 4.57 9.11
N GLY A 88 -17.33 3.30 9.02
CA GLY A 88 -18.32 2.85 8.05
C GLY A 88 -17.83 2.87 6.59
N VAL A 89 -16.51 2.83 6.35
CA VAL A 89 -15.98 2.80 4.99
C VAL A 89 -16.26 1.42 4.37
N VAL A 90 -17.16 1.36 3.38
CA VAL A 90 -17.52 0.12 2.71
C VAL A 90 -16.38 -0.35 1.81
N TYR A 91 -15.76 -1.47 2.19
CA TYR A 91 -14.77 -2.18 1.38
C TYR A 91 -15.43 -2.96 0.24
N GLU A 92 -14.74 -3.06 -0.90
CA GLU A 92 -14.95 -4.18 -1.82
C GLU A 92 -14.53 -5.47 -1.11
N TYR A 93 -15.47 -6.07 -0.39
CA TYR A 93 -15.32 -7.41 0.12
C TYR A 93 -15.58 -8.36 -1.05
N ASN A 94 -14.52 -8.97 -1.60
CA ASN A 94 -14.71 -10.15 -2.44
C ASN A 94 -15.35 -11.21 -1.53
N GLY A 95 -16.65 -11.40 -1.68
CA GLY A 95 -17.47 -12.25 -0.84
C GLY A 95 -16.94 -13.68 -0.83
N LEU A 96 -16.17 -14.03 0.19
CA LEU A 96 -15.81 -15.40 0.50
C LEU A 96 -16.13 -15.65 1.97
N ARG A 97 -17.36 -16.17 2.12
CA ARG A 97 -17.90 -16.99 3.20
C ARG A 97 -18.02 -16.33 4.57
N LYS A 98 -19.25 -15.89 4.83
CA LYS A 98 -20.06 -16.41 5.94
C LYS A 98 -19.75 -17.91 6.14
N GLN A 99 -18.78 -18.27 6.96
CA GLN A 99 -18.89 -19.53 7.68
C GLN A 99 -19.77 -19.21 8.88
N LYS A 100 -21.06 -19.55 8.75
CA LYS A 100 -21.97 -19.61 9.88
C LYS A 100 -21.27 -20.43 10.96
N LYS A 101 -21.21 -19.89 12.18
CA LYS A 101 -20.92 -20.66 13.39
C LYS A 101 -21.84 -21.89 13.36
N ALA A 102 -21.25 -23.08 13.23
CA ALA A 102 -21.96 -24.31 13.56
C ALA A 102 -22.11 -24.37 15.08
N ALA A 103 -23.27 -24.86 15.50
CA ALA A 103 -23.82 -24.84 16.85
C ALA A 103 -22.89 -25.41 17.92
#